data_AF-A0A2H9MSQ3-F1
#
_entry.id   AF-A0A2H9MSQ3-F1
#
_cell.length_a   1.000
_cell.length_b   1.000
_cell.length_c   1.000
_cell.angle_alpha   90.00
_cell.angle_beta   90.00
_cell.angle_gamma   90.00
#
_symmetry.space_group_name_H-M   'P 1'
#
loop_
_entity.id
_entity.type
_entity.pdbx_description
1 polymer ?
#
loop_
_entity_poly.entity_id
_entity_poly.type
_entity_poly.pdbx_seq_one_letter_code
_entity_poly.pdbx_strand_id
1 'polypeptide(L)'
;MNFKDAIIALSVITVLSITSFSALQQNVYAEEPKYKYADDVSVVTTFTFRDGVETYKYPVFVMIDDFVANSGSPSFRLQGTVEPSPLLHRALDDAFKHKQNRSFDWNSKYFDVTADFIKNGTSVKKLDYSKCEVNDYHITTLNDSLDSYIVSSSGFAIVNSIDFLCGGIDLVTPNSTSYSHRTPFTIMDYGMTPFKFKGDVRTFVTFEFDKGIEKIEFPIFHLTSGYGEDTRNTSVSFKVEGVVGNHQLLNEAIETARKVSGFKNGPNTDFEALVQFVSGDKVLRELDFRDCRIDSYKLTTLFDKEEGFTGKSGFVHIDDIGV
;
A
#
# COMPACT_ATOMS: atom_id res chain seq x y z
N MET A 1 41.23 7.13 82.94
CA MET A 1 40.80 7.66 81.62
C MET A 1 39.84 6.67 81.02
N ASN A 2 38.60 7.11 80.77
CA ASN A 2 37.45 6.27 80.44
C ASN A 2 37.40 5.87 78.96
N PHE A 3 37.04 4.61 78.74
CA PHE A 3 36.46 4.05 77.50
C PHE A 3 34.99 4.46 77.37
N LYS A 4 34.54 4.80 76.15
CA LYS A 4 33.16 4.64 75.66
C LYS A 4 33.15 4.50 74.13
N ASP A 5 32.87 3.29 73.66
CA ASP A 5 31.83 2.88 72.69
C ASP A 5 31.04 4.01 71.99
N ALA A 6 30.55 3.95 70.74
CA ALA A 6 30.56 2.98 69.64
C ALA A 6 29.78 3.64 68.45
N ILE A 7 29.63 2.88 67.35
CA ILE A 7 28.55 2.96 66.32
C ILE A 7 28.84 3.76 65.02
N ILE A 8 29.32 3.01 64.03
CA ILE A 8 28.73 2.75 62.70
C ILE A 8 28.01 3.93 62.02
N ALA A 9 28.62 4.45 60.94
CA ALA A 9 27.88 4.91 59.77
C ALA A 9 28.58 4.40 58.50
N LEU A 10 27.95 3.41 57.89
CA LEU A 10 28.31 2.76 56.64
C LEU A 10 28.07 3.75 55.49
N SER A 11 29.12 4.31 54.89
CA SER A 11 28.99 5.07 53.63
C SER A 11 29.01 4.09 52.47
N VAL A 12 27.82 3.73 51.99
CA VAL A 12 27.65 3.02 50.71
C VAL A 12 28.00 4.01 49.60
N ILE A 13 29.21 3.89 49.05
CA ILE A 13 29.57 4.54 47.79
C ILE A 13 28.95 3.68 46.69
N THR A 14 27.74 4.05 46.26
CA THR A 14 27.12 3.47 45.08
C THR A 14 27.81 4.05 43.85
N VAL A 15 28.39 3.16 43.06
CA VAL A 15 28.95 3.43 41.73
C VAL A 15 27.85 4.00 40.82
N LEU A 16 28.00 5.25 40.39
CA LEU A 16 27.33 5.75 39.18
C LEU A 16 28.35 5.66 38.04
N SER A 17 28.36 4.49 37.42
CA SER A 17 28.92 4.26 36.10
C SER A 17 28.31 5.25 35.11
N ILE A 18 29.14 6.07 34.48
CA ILE A 18 28.78 6.92 33.36
C ILE A 18 28.48 6.01 32.17
N THR A 19 27.22 5.60 32.04
CA THR A 19 26.68 5.04 30.80
C THR A 19 26.21 6.20 29.93
N SER A 20 26.99 6.43 28.87
CA SER A 20 26.54 6.81 27.53
C SER A 20 25.44 7.89 27.39
N PHE A 21 25.84 9.00 26.76
CA PHE A 21 24.98 9.97 26.09
C PHE A 21 23.94 9.29 25.18
N SER A 22 22.70 9.18 25.64
CA SER A 22 21.54 8.86 24.80
C SER A 22 20.26 9.30 25.52
N ALA A 23 20.11 10.61 25.73
CA ALA A 23 18.92 11.20 26.32
C ALA A 23 18.70 12.64 25.83
N LEU A 24 18.66 12.83 24.51
CA LEU A 24 18.03 13.99 23.86
C LEU A 24 17.31 13.53 22.59
N GLN A 25 16.32 12.66 22.76
CA GLN A 25 15.22 12.50 21.80
C GLN A 25 13.94 12.65 22.62
N GLN A 26 13.61 13.89 22.99
CA GLN A 26 12.23 14.22 23.29
C GLN A 26 11.49 14.20 21.94
N ASN A 27 11.05 13.01 21.54
CA ASN A 27 10.03 12.89 20.51
C ASN A 27 8.76 13.48 21.13
N VAL A 28 8.50 14.76 20.87
CA VAL A 28 7.16 15.33 21.04
C VAL A 28 6.32 14.68 19.96
N TYR A 29 5.74 13.52 20.27
CA TYR A 29 4.71 12.90 19.44
C TYR A 29 3.48 13.78 19.56
N ALA A 30 3.16 14.50 18.47
CA ALA A 30 1.77 14.85 18.22
C ALA A 30 0.97 13.53 18.18
N GLU A 31 -0.21 13.53 18.77
CA GLU A 31 -1.12 12.38 18.76
C GLU A 31 -1.35 11.95 17.30
N GLU A 32 -0.88 10.75 16.91
CA GLU A 32 -1.07 10.27 15.53
C GLU A 32 -2.59 10.24 15.24
N PRO A 33 -3.06 10.87 14.14
CA PRO A 33 -4.47 10.81 13.79
C PRO A 33 -4.88 9.36 13.58
N LYS A 34 -5.87 8.92 14.36
CA LYS A 34 -6.35 7.54 14.31
C LYS A 34 -7.36 7.38 13.18
N TYR A 35 -6.86 7.12 11.97
CA TYR A 35 -7.68 6.80 10.82
C TYR A 35 -8.35 5.42 10.95
N LYS A 36 -9.52 5.28 10.33
CA LYS A 36 -10.22 4.00 10.19
C LYS A 36 -9.83 3.37 8.85
N TYR A 37 -9.37 2.12 8.89
CA TYR A 37 -9.01 1.36 7.70
C TYR A 37 -9.95 0.16 7.54
N ALA A 38 -10.42 -0.09 6.32
CA ALA A 38 -11.13 -1.32 6.03
C ALA A 38 -10.18 -2.52 6.09
N ASP A 39 -10.65 -3.59 6.75
CA ASP A 39 -9.89 -4.83 6.96
C ASP A 39 -8.52 -4.62 7.67
N ASP A 40 -8.41 -3.51 8.42
CA ASP A 40 -7.24 -3.12 9.22
C ASP A 40 -5.93 -3.02 8.42
N VAL A 41 -6.03 -2.72 7.12
CA VAL A 41 -4.87 -2.51 6.24
C VAL A 41 -4.50 -1.03 6.22
N SER A 42 -3.29 -0.70 6.64
CA SER A 42 -2.73 0.67 6.59
C SER A 42 -1.45 0.69 5.77
N VAL A 43 -1.05 1.85 5.26
CA VAL A 43 0.24 2.03 4.58
C VAL A 43 1.21 2.87 5.42
N VAL A 44 2.38 2.30 5.68
CA VAL A 44 3.51 2.96 6.32
C VAL A 44 4.52 3.29 5.23
N THR A 45 4.80 4.58 5.05
CA THR A 45 5.77 5.06 4.06
C THR A 45 7.07 5.42 4.75
N THR A 46 8.18 4.87 4.27
CA THR A 46 9.53 5.18 4.74
C THR A 46 10.32 5.87 3.64
N PHE A 47 10.78 7.08 3.92
CA PHE A 47 11.62 7.90 3.05
C PHE A 47 13.07 7.75 3.49
N THR A 48 13.93 7.34 2.56
CA THR A 48 15.37 7.18 2.79
C THR A 48 16.12 8.27 2.03
N PHE A 49 16.39 9.38 2.70
CA PHE A 49 17.19 10.48 2.18
C PHE A 49 18.69 10.23 2.43
N ARG A 50 19.56 11.01 1.76
CA ARG A 50 21.01 11.00 2.05
C ARG A 50 21.32 11.40 3.50
N ASP A 51 20.51 12.31 4.06
CA ASP A 51 20.73 12.92 5.38
C ASP A 51 20.01 12.18 6.52
N GLY A 52 19.23 11.14 6.24
CA GLY A 52 18.47 10.41 7.25
C GLY A 52 17.25 9.68 6.70
N VAL A 53 16.52 9.03 7.60
CA VAL A 53 15.30 8.26 7.31
C VAL A 53 14.14 8.86 8.08
N GLU A 54 12.99 9.01 7.40
CA GLU A 54 11.73 9.40 8.03
C GLU A 54 10.63 8.40 7.68
N THR A 55 9.76 8.09 8.65
CA THR A 55 8.65 7.15 8.46
C THR A 55 7.35 7.80 8.90
N TYR A 56 6.33 7.72 8.04
CA TYR A 56 5.01 8.31 8.27
C TYR A 56 3.90 7.36 7.82
N LYS A 57 2.73 7.49 8.44
CA LYS A 57 1.51 6.82 7.99
C LYS A 57 0.70 7.78 7.14
N TYR A 58 0.57 7.46 5.86
CA TYR A 58 -0.29 8.23 4.95
C TYR A 58 -1.60 7.46 4.77
N PRO A 59 -2.77 8.03 5.05
CA PRO A 59 -4.02 7.31 4.85
C PRO A 59 -4.33 7.07 3.37
N VAL A 60 -3.80 7.90 2.49
CA VAL A 60 -4.03 7.82 1.04
C VAL A 60 -2.72 7.54 0.31
N PHE A 61 -2.72 6.47 -0.48
CA PHE A 61 -1.68 6.10 -1.41
C PHE A 61 -2.32 5.81 -2.77
N VAL A 62 -1.78 6.38 -3.84
CA VAL A 62 -2.31 6.19 -5.19
C VAL A 62 -1.17 5.98 -6.16
N MET A 63 -1.12 4.81 -6.82
CA MET A 63 -0.34 4.64 -8.03
C MET A 63 -0.96 5.49 -9.15
N ILE A 64 -0.19 6.41 -9.72
CA ILE A 64 -0.64 7.24 -10.83
C ILE A 64 -0.53 6.42 -12.12
N ASP A 65 0.63 5.83 -12.35
CA ASP A 65 0.90 4.96 -13.49
C ASP A 65 0.38 3.54 -13.27
N ASP A 66 0.11 2.84 -14.36
CA ASP A 66 -0.11 1.39 -14.31
C ASP A 66 1.22 0.66 -14.08
N PHE A 67 1.24 -0.25 -13.11
CA PHE A 67 2.44 -0.98 -12.72
C PHE A 67 2.94 -1.91 -13.83
N VAL A 68 2.02 -2.61 -14.50
CA VAL A 68 2.32 -3.60 -15.54
C VAL A 68 2.77 -2.92 -16.83
N ALA A 69 2.26 -1.73 -17.14
CA ALA A 69 2.67 -0.96 -18.31
C ALA A 69 4.16 -0.61 -18.33
N ASN A 70 4.85 -0.66 -17.18
CA ASN A 70 6.29 -0.42 -17.06
C ASN A 70 6.75 0.86 -17.76
N SER A 71 6.13 1.99 -17.42
CA SER A 71 6.33 3.31 -18.05
C SER A 71 7.76 3.87 -18.01
N GLY A 72 8.71 3.15 -17.38
CA GLY A 72 10.11 3.55 -17.20
C GLY A 72 10.33 4.65 -16.15
N SER A 73 9.27 5.28 -15.66
CA SER A 73 9.34 6.29 -14.60
C SER A 73 8.07 6.20 -13.73
N PRO A 74 7.98 5.22 -12.83
CA PRO A 74 6.79 5.03 -12.01
C PRO A 74 6.52 6.26 -11.13
N SER A 75 5.27 6.67 -11.06
CA SER A 75 4.80 7.77 -10.22
C SER A 75 3.67 7.36 -9.30
N PHE A 76 3.65 7.97 -8.12
CA PHE A 76 2.62 7.75 -7.10
C PHE A 76 2.35 9.03 -6.33
N ARG A 77 1.20 9.06 -5.65
CA ARG A 77 0.75 10.16 -4.79
C ARG A 77 0.54 9.67 -3.37
N LEU A 78 0.96 10.50 -2.42
CA LEU A 78 0.57 10.38 -1.02
C LEU A 78 -0.32 11.56 -0.63
N GLN A 79 -1.31 11.29 0.21
CA GLN A 79 -2.10 12.34 0.82
C GLN A 79 -2.38 12.06 2.30
N GLY A 80 -2.26 13.11 3.11
CA GLY A 80 -2.35 13.06 4.58
C GLY A 80 -2.56 14.44 5.17
N THR A 81 -2.89 14.51 6.46
CA THR A 81 -2.93 15.78 7.21
C THR A 81 -1.55 16.42 7.27
N VAL A 82 -1.52 17.74 7.44
CA VAL A 82 -0.25 18.48 7.59
C VAL A 82 0.39 18.11 8.92
N GLU A 83 1.52 17.42 8.87
CA GLU A 83 2.27 16.96 10.04
C GLU A 83 3.74 17.41 9.96
N PRO A 84 4.45 17.53 11.10
CA PRO A 84 5.88 17.83 11.09
C PRO A 84 6.69 16.73 10.36
N SER A 85 7.29 17.08 9.23
CA SER A 85 8.19 16.19 8.48
C SER A 85 9.46 16.92 8.01
N PRO A 86 10.50 17.07 8.86
CA PRO A 86 11.58 18.01 8.57
C PRO A 86 12.42 17.68 7.33
N LEU A 87 12.73 16.42 7.05
CA LEU A 87 13.47 16.03 5.83
C LEU A 87 12.56 16.07 4.61
N LEU A 88 11.34 15.54 4.71
CA LEU A 88 10.38 15.62 3.61
C LEU A 88 10.02 17.06 3.25
N HIS A 89 9.65 17.91 4.22
CA HIS A 89 9.40 19.35 3.98
C HIS A 89 10.60 20.05 3.34
N ARG A 90 11.83 19.73 3.77
CA ARG A 90 13.04 20.24 3.11
C ARG A 90 13.11 19.81 1.64
N ALA A 91 12.83 18.55 1.33
CA ALA A 91 12.80 18.06 -0.04
C ALA A 91 11.71 18.74 -0.88
N LEU A 92 10.52 18.98 -0.31
CA LEU A 92 9.43 19.75 -0.95
C LEU A 92 9.87 21.19 -1.26
N ASP A 93 10.44 21.88 -0.28
CA ASP A 93 10.92 23.27 -0.42
C ASP A 93 12.04 23.38 -1.46
N ASP A 94 12.99 22.44 -1.45
CA ASP A 94 14.10 22.44 -2.40
C ASP A 94 13.64 22.10 -3.82
N ALA A 95 12.71 21.15 -3.99
CA ALA A 95 12.09 20.86 -5.28
C ALA A 95 11.36 22.08 -5.85
N PHE A 96 10.69 22.87 -5.00
CA PHE A 96 10.08 24.13 -5.40
C PHE A 96 11.13 25.17 -5.83
N LYS A 97 12.18 25.39 -5.02
CA LYS A 97 13.28 26.33 -5.33
C LYS A 97 13.96 26.00 -6.66
N HIS A 98 14.14 24.71 -6.95
CA HIS A 98 14.86 24.23 -8.12
C HIS A 98 13.95 23.82 -9.29
N LYS A 99 12.64 24.11 -9.24
CA LYS A 99 11.65 23.72 -10.27
C LYS A 99 12.04 24.14 -11.68
N GLN A 100 12.72 25.28 -11.83
CA GLN A 100 13.18 25.81 -13.13
C GLN A 100 14.51 25.20 -13.62
N ASN A 101 15.26 24.53 -12.74
CA ASN A 101 16.59 23.98 -13.02
C ASN A 101 16.68 22.51 -12.59
N ARG A 102 15.78 21.68 -13.12
CA ARG A 102 15.72 20.23 -12.81
C ARG A 102 17.00 19.46 -13.15
N SER A 103 17.89 19.99 -13.99
CA SER A 103 19.17 19.34 -14.32
C SER A 103 20.23 19.44 -13.22
N PHE A 104 20.08 20.37 -12.28
CA PHE A 104 21.00 20.49 -11.15
C PHE A 104 20.79 19.31 -10.18
N ASP A 105 21.86 18.79 -9.57
CA ASP A 105 21.77 17.80 -8.49
C ASP A 105 21.91 18.54 -7.16
N TRP A 106 20.95 18.34 -6.25
CA TRP A 106 20.96 18.91 -4.90
C TRP A 106 20.67 17.79 -3.90
N ASN A 107 21.05 18.00 -2.63
CA ASN A 107 21.11 16.92 -1.65
C ASN A 107 19.80 16.15 -1.44
N SER A 108 18.67 16.86 -1.51
CA SER A 108 17.31 16.32 -1.29
C SER A 108 16.58 15.95 -2.58
N LYS A 109 17.26 15.99 -3.74
CA LYS A 109 16.62 15.73 -5.04
C LYS A 109 16.12 14.30 -5.18
N TYR A 110 17.01 13.34 -4.93
CA TYR A 110 16.72 11.91 -5.06
C TYR A 110 16.78 11.22 -3.70
N PHE A 111 15.78 10.40 -3.43
CA PHE A 111 15.65 9.56 -2.24
C PHE A 111 14.86 8.30 -2.59
N ASP A 112 14.97 7.26 -1.77
CA ASP A 112 14.19 6.04 -1.96
C ASP A 112 12.93 6.07 -1.08
N VAL A 113 11.86 5.43 -1.53
CA VAL A 113 10.58 5.37 -0.81
C VAL A 113 10.07 3.94 -0.75
N THR A 114 9.88 3.42 0.44
CA THR A 114 9.18 2.14 0.67
C THR A 114 7.76 2.43 1.13
N ALA A 115 6.75 1.93 0.41
CA ALA A 115 5.37 1.88 0.87
C ALA A 115 5.03 0.46 1.35
N ASP A 116 4.87 0.29 2.66
CA ASP A 116 4.62 -0.99 3.32
C ASP A 116 3.14 -1.07 3.75
N PHE A 117 2.39 -1.98 3.14
CA PHE A 117 1.00 -2.26 3.50
C PHE A 117 0.98 -3.27 4.63
N ILE A 118 0.45 -2.86 5.77
CA ILE A 118 0.45 -3.60 7.02
C ILE A 118 -0.97 -3.96 7.41
N LYS A 119 -1.23 -5.25 7.59
CA LYS A 119 -2.47 -5.80 8.14
C LYS A 119 -2.17 -6.49 9.47
N ASN A 120 -2.88 -6.12 10.54
CA ASN A 120 -2.70 -6.71 11.88
C ASN A 120 -1.23 -6.73 12.35
N GLY A 121 -0.48 -5.66 12.07
CA GLY A 121 0.94 -5.53 12.43
C GLY A 121 1.91 -6.34 11.56
N THR A 122 1.43 -7.07 10.55
CA THR A 122 2.26 -7.83 9.60
C THR A 122 2.23 -7.19 8.23
N SER A 123 3.39 -7.06 7.60
CA SER A 123 3.48 -6.61 6.20
C SER A 123 2.82 -7.65 5.29
N VAL A 124 1.90 -7.20 4.43
CA VAL A 124 1.22 -8.05 3.44
C VAL A 124 1.65 -7.75 2.01
N LYS A 125 2.16 -6.54 1.75
CA LYS A 125 2.64 -6.09 0.45
C LYS A 125 3.58 -4.91 0.62
N LYS A 126 4.67 -4.85 -0.14
CA LYS A 126 5.58 -3.70 -0.16
C LYS A 126 5.86 -3.23 -1.58
N LEU A 127 5.97 -1.92 -1.74
CA LEU A 127 6.45 -1.29 -2.97
C LEU A 127 7.71 -0.51 -2.63
N ASP A 128 8.82 -0.93 -3.23
CA ASP A 128 10.11 -0.27 -3.06
C ASP A 128 10.39 0.60 -4.28
N TYR A 129 10.21 1.90 -4.13
CA TYR A 129 10.52 2.88 -5.16
C TYR A 129 11.95 3.39 -4.99
N SER A 130 12.69 3.47 -6.10
CA SER A 130 14.08 3.92 -6.10
C SER A 130 14.25 5.24 -6.85
N LYS A 131 15.17 6.08 -6.36
CA LYS A 131 15.54 7.37 -6.96
C LYS A 131 14.32 8.25 -7.22
N CYS A 132 13.45 8.39 -6.23
CA CYS A 132 12.30 9.28 -6.27
C CYS A 132 12.70 10.74 -6.11
N GLU A 133 12.00 11.61 -6.82
CA GLU A 133 12.01 13.06 -6.64
C GLU A 133 10.58 13.57 -6.49
N VAL A 134 10.43 14.73 -5.84
CA VAL A 134 9.14 15.42 -5.73
C VAL A 134 8.77 15.97 -7.11
N ASN A 135 7.65 15.51 -7.66
CA ASN A 135 7.13 15.98 -8.94
C ASN A 135 6.19 17.18 -8.78
N ASP A 136 5.25 17.07 -7.83
CA ASP A 136 4.31 18.15 -7.49
C ASP A 136 3.91 18.10 -6.01
N TYR A 137 3.49 19.24 -5.48
CA TYR A 137 3.06 19.37 -4.08
C TYR A 137 2.06 20.51 -3.93
N HIS A 138 0.96 20.24 -3.23
CA HIS A 138 0.02 21.27 -2.84
C HIS A 138 -0.66 20.94 -1.51
N ILE A 139 -1.11 22.00 -0.83
CA ILE A 139 -1.95 21.93 0.37
C ILE A 139 -3.34 22.38 -0.02
N THR A 140 -4.36 21.60 0.33
CA THR A 140 -5.76 21.95 0.09
C THR A 140 -6.62 21.65 1.31
N THR A 141 -7.80 22.26 1.38
CA THR A 141 -8.82 21.90 2.36
C THR A 141 -9.87 21.04 1.68
N LEU A 142 -10.02 19.80 2.14
CA LEU A 142 -11.13 18.94 1.77
C LEU A 142 -12.34 19.28 2.64
N ASN A 143 -13.51 19.35 2.00
CA ASN A 143 -14.78 19.60 2.66
C ASN A 143 -15.94 19.11 1.78
N ASP A 144 -17.04 18.72 2.42
CA ASP A 144 -18.32 18.51 1.78
C ASP A 144 -19.22 19.72 2.01
N SER A 145 -19.01 20.73 1.15
CA SER A 145 -19.78 21.97 1.01
C SER A 145 -20.56 22.41 2.27
N LEU A 146 -21.86 22.07 2.35
CA LEU A 146 -22.75 22.43 3.45
C LEU A 146 -22.59 21.54 4.68
N ASP A 147 -22.42 20.23 4.48
CA ASP A 147 -22.34 19.23 5.55
C ASP A 147 -21.15 19.51 6.47
N SER A 148 -20.02 19.97 5.92
CA SER A 148 -18.84 20.38 6.69
C SER A 148 -19.10 21.48 7.72
N TYR A 149 -20.11 22.34 7.53
CA TYR A 149 -20.45 23.42 8.46
C TYR A 149 -21.51 23.03 9.49
N ILE A 150 -22.33 22.01 9.21
CA ILE A 150 -23.57 21.75 9.96
C ILE A 150 -23.56 20.35 10.61
N VAL A 151 -22.98 19.36 9.96
CA VAL A 151 -23.00 17.96 10.40
C VAL A 151 -21.78 17.72 11.28
N SER A 152 -21.99 17.42 12.56
CA SER A 152 -20.90 17.22 13.54
C SER A 152 -20.00 16.02 13.26
N SER A 153 -20.43 15.09 12.40
CA SER A 153 -19.60 13.98 11.92
C SER A 153 -18.81 14.31 10.66
N SER A 154 -19.14 15.37 9.93
CA SER A 154 -18.28 15.91 8.87
C SER A 154 -17.38 17.02 9.45
N GLY A 155 -16.63 17.72 8.61
CA GLY A 155 -15.79 18.83 9.01
C GLY A 155 -14.94 19.33 7.85
N PHE A 156 -13.70 19.70 8.16
CA PHE A 156 -12.72 20.18 7.19
C PHE A 156 -11.41 19.43 7.43
N ALA A 157 -10.73 19.02 6.37
CA ALA A 157 -9.42 18.40 6.47
C ALA A 157 -8.41 19.19 5.64
N ILE A 158 -7.41 19.79 6.31
CA ILE A 158 -6.28 20.39 5.61
C ILE A 158 -5.29 19.28 5.31
N VAL A 159 -5.13 18.99 4.02
CA VAL A 159 -4.33 17.86 3.54
C VAL A 159 -3.22 18.33 2.63
N ASN A 160 -2.06 17.69 2.81
CA ASN A 160 -0.95 17.73 1.87
C ASN A 160 -1.17 16.63 0.83
N SER A 161 -1.01 16.98 -0.45
CA SER A 161 -0.95 16.02 -1.55
C SER A 161 0.41 16.15 -2.23
N ILE A 162 1.17 15.05 -2.26
CA ILE A 162 2.54 15.02 -2.78
C ILE A 162 2.62 13.96 -3.87
N ASP A 163 3.06 14.38 -5.06
CA ASP A 163 3.29 13.51 -6.20
C ASP A 163 4.79 13.26 -6.33
N PHE A 164 5.16 11.99 -6.48
CA PHE A 164 6.55 11.57 -6.65
C PHE A 164 6.74 10.96 -8.03
N LEU A 165 7.91 11.19 -8.61
CA LEU A 165 8.38 10.53 -9.82
C LEU A 165 9.65 9.76 -9.47
N CYS A 166 9.70 8.48 -9.81
CA CYS A 166 10.81 7.61 -9.43
C CYS A 166 11.49 6.97 -10.63
N GLY A 167 12.76 6.56 -10.45
CA GLY A 167 13.53 5.87 -11.48
C GLY A 167 13.21 4.38 -11.60
N GLY A 168 12.57 3.80 -10.59
CA GLY A 168 12.17 2.41 -10.56
C GLY A 168 11.22 2.11 -9.40
N ILE A 169 10.59 0.94 -9.48
CA ILE A 169 9.71 0.37 -8.45
C ILE A 169 9.97 -1.13 -8.43
N ASP A 170 9.81 -1.80 -7.29
CA ASP A 170 9.72 -3.25 -7.20
C ASP A 170 8.56 -3.64 -6.28
N LEU A 171 7.78 -4.66 -6.67
CA LEU A 171 6.76 -5.26 -5.81
C LEU A 171 7.39 -6.39 -5.01
N VAL A 172 7.39 -6.23 -3.68
CA VAL A 172 7.92 -7.23 -2.75
C VAL A 172 6.75 -7.87 -2.00
N THR A 173 6.62 -9.18 -2.15
CA THR A 173 5.65 -10.00 -1.41
C THR A 173 6.31 -10.55 -0.15
N PRO A 174 5.94 -10.08 1.06
CA PRO A 174 6.53 -10.54 2.31
C PRO A 174 6.23 -12.02 2.57
N ASN A 175 7.19 -12.72 3.16
CA ASN A 175 7.08 -14.15 3.49
C ASN A 175 6.78 -15.06 2.28
N SER A 176 7.20 -14.68 1.08
CA SER A 176 7.06 -15.52 -0.12
C SER A 176 7.70 -16.90 0.13
N THR A 177 6.90 -17.96 0.08
CA THR A 177 7.41 -19.33 0.19
C THR A 177 7.79 -19.84 -1.19
N SER A 178 9.02 -20.35 -1.36
CA SER A 178 9.41 -20.95 -2.65
C SER A 178 8.59 -22.22 -2.89
N TYR A 179 7.57 -22.15 -3.76
CA TYR A 179 6.82 -23.32 -4.18
C TYR A 179 7.70 -24.24 -5.04
N SER A 180 7.82 -25.50 -4.62
CA SER A 180 8.48 -26.56 -5.39
C SER A 180 7.44 -27.27 -6.25
N HIS A 181 7.76 -27.52 -7.52
CA HIS A 181 6.92 -28.25 -8.50
C HIS A 181 6.55 -29.71 -8.10
N ARG A 182 6.86 -30.15 -6.88
CA ARG A 182 6.74 -31.55 -6.44
C ARG A 182 5.70 -31.80 -5.34
N THR A 183 4.99 -30.77 -4.88
CA THR A 183 3.89 -30.94 -3.91
C THR A 183 2.56 -31.02 -4.63
N PRO A 184 1.58 -31.82 -4.13
CA PRO A 184 0.20 -31.75 -4.63
C PRO A 184 -0.29 -30.29 -4.56
N PHE A 185 -1.08 -29.87 -5.55
CA PHE A 185 -1.63 -28.51 -5.61
C PHE A 185 -2.36 -28.18 -4.31
N THR A 186 -1.79 -27.28 -3.51
CA THR A 186 -2.46 -26.73 -2.33
C THR A 186 -3.34 -25.58 -2.79
N ILE A 187 -4.63 -25.65 -2.52
CA ILE A 187 -5.54 -24.51 -2.70
C ILE A 187 -5.33 -23.58 -1.50
N MET A 188 -4.84 -22.38 -1.78
CA MET A 188 -4.81 -21.29 -0.82
C MET A 188 -6.13 -20.53 -0.89
N ASP A 189 -7.06 -20.85 0.01
CA ASP A 189 -8.30 -20.10 0.17
C ASP A 189 -8.08 -18.97 1.19
N TYR A 190 -8.16 -17.72 0.74
CA TYR A 190 -7.99 -16.53 1.56
C TYR A 190 -9.22 -16.20 2.42
N GLY A 191 -10.30 -16.96 2.27
CA GLY A 191 -11.51 -16.84 3.05
C GLY A 191 -12.37 -15.64 2.66
N MET A 192 -13.30 -15.30 3.56
CA MET A 192 -14.28 -14.25 3.34
C MET A 192 -13.80 -12.94 3.97
N THR A 193 -13.93 -11.87 3.21
CA THR A 193 -13.82 -10.48 3.64
C THR A 193 -14.99 -10.10 4.57
N PRO A 194 -14.77 -9.14 5.49
CA PRO A 194 -15.79 -8.68 6.43
C PRO A 194 -16.87 -7.80 5.77
N PHE A 195 -16.85 -7.61 4.46
CA PHE A 195 -17.77 -6.73 3.76
C PHE A 195 -19.20 -7.28 3.72
N LYS A 196 -20.14 -6.36 3.68
CA LYS A 196 -21.56 -6.67 3.59
C LYS A 196 -22.00 -6.58 2.13
N PHE A 197 -22.63 -7.64 1.65
CA PHE A 197 -23.20 -7.71 0.33
C PHE A 197 -24.71 -7.81 0.39
N LYS A 198 -25.41 -7.18 -0.55
CA LYS A 198 -26.86 -7.31 -0.66
C LYS A 198 -27.20 -8.76 -1.02
N GLY A 199 -28.04 -9.39 -0.20
CA GLY A 199 -28.42 -10.80 -0.39
C GLY A 199 -27.27 -11.79 -0.15
N ASP A 200 -26.18 -11.34 0.48
CA ASP A 200 -24.96 -12.13 0.72
C ASP A 200 -24.40 -12.77 -0.56
N VAL A 201 -24.56 -12.08 -1.70
CA VAL A 201 -23.97 -12.51 -2.97
C VAL A 201 -22.52 -12.04 -3.02
N ARG A 202 -21.59 -12.99 -3.09
CA ARG A 202 -20.15 -12.79 -3.03
C ARG A 202 -19.49 -13.27 -4.31
N THR A 203 -18.38 -12.65 -4.67
CA THR A 203 -17.60 -13.03 -5.86
C THR A 203 -16.28 -13.63 -5.43
N PHE A 204 -16.04 -14.88 -5.78
CA PHE A 204 -14.76 -15.53 -5.61
C PHE A 204 -14.11 -15.73 -6.97
N VAL A 205 -12.81 -15.47 -7.05
CA VAL A 205 -11.99 -15.84 -8.20
C VAL A 205 -10.98 -16.87 -7.74
N THR A 206 -11.02 -18.03 -8.40
CA THR A 206 -10.03 -19.09 -8.24
C THR A 206 -9.04 -18.99 -9.39
N PHE A 207 -7.81 -18.57 -9.07
CA PHE A 207 -6.70 -18.53 -10.01
C PHE A 207 -5.93 -19.85 -9.94
N GLU A 208 -5.76 -20.52 -11.08
CA GLU A 208 -5.03 -21.77 -11.19
C GLU A 208 -3.72 -21.54 -11.95
N PHE A 209 -2.63 -21.43 -11.21
CA PHE A 209 -1.27 -21.28 -11.74
C PHE A 209 -0.56 -22.65 -11.78
N ASP A 210 0.48 -22.77 -12.61
CA ASP A 210 1.36 -23.95 -12.64
C ASP A 210 1.96 -24.31 -11.26
N LYS A 211 2.11 -23.32 -10.38
CA LYS A 211 2.71 -23.46 -9.04
C LYS A 211 1.69 -23.75 -7.94
N GLY A 212 0.39 -23.56 -8.17
CA GLY A 212 -0.63 -23.66 -7.13
C GLY A 212 -1.91 -22.91 -7.47
N ILE A 213 -2.88 -22.98 -6.55
CA ILE A 213 -4.22 -22.40 -6.74
C ILE A 213 -4.47 -21.37 -5.64
N GLU A 214 -4.93 -20.18 -6.01
CA GLU A 214 -5.37 -19.14 -5.07
C GLU A 214 -6.85 -18.84 -5.26
N LYS A 215 -7.63 -18.94 -4.19
CA LYS A 215 -9.04 -18.53 -4.19
C LYS A 215 -9.20 -17.29 -3.32
N ILE A 216 -9.67 -16.21 -3.95
CA ILE A 216 -9.72 -14.88 -3.35
C ILE A 216 -11.13 -14.31 -3.53
N GLU A 217 -11.69 -13.69 -2.49
CA GLU A 217 -12.93 -12.92 -2.61
C GLU A 217 -12.64 -11.50 -3.11
N PHE A 218 -13.35 -11.07 -4.15
CA PHE A 218 -13.31 -9.70 -4.65
C PHE A 218 -14.67 -9.02 -4.47
N PRO A 219 -14.76 -7.90 -3.74
CA PRO A 219 -16.00 -7.15 -3.61
C PRO A 219 -16.47 -6.53 -4.93
N ILE A 220 -15.55 -6.29 -5.87
CA ILE A 220 -15.84 -5.67 -7.17
C ILE A 220 -15.34 -6.59 -8.28
N PHE A 221 -16.21 -6.85 -9.24
CA PHE A 221 -15.91 -7.59 -10.46
C PHE A 221 -16.55 -6.90 -11.65
N HIS A 222 -15.78 -6.72 -12.72
CA HIS A 222 -16.24 -6.18 -13.99
C HIS A 222 -15.82 -7.12 -15.12
N LEU A 223 -16.80 -7.64 -15.87
CA LEU A 223 -16.51 -8.26 -17.16
C LEU A 223 -16.24 -7.13 -18.17
N THR A 224 -15.00 -7.01 -18.65
CA THR A 224 -14.57 -5.88 -19.50
C THR A 224 -14.72 -6.20 -20.98
N SER A 225 -14.70 -7.48 -21.36
CA SER A 225 -15.04 -7.95 -22.70
C SER A 225 -15.65 -9.37 -22.63
N GLY A 226 -16.33 -9.85 -23.69
CA GLY A 226 -16.76 -11.25 -23.73
C GLY A 226 -17.87 -11.66 -24.69
N TYR A 227 -18.69 -10.73 -25.19
CA TYR A 227 -19.84 -11.08 -26.05
C TYR A 227 -20.10 -10.07 -27.19
N GLY A 228 -19.04 -9.51 -27.77
CA GLY A 228 -19.16 -8.74 -29.01
C GLY A 228 -19.11 -9.68 -30.22
N GLU A 229 -20.16 -9.69 -31.05
CA GLU A 229 -20.10 -10.26 -32.40
C GLU A 229 -19.26 -9.36 -33.32
N ASP A 230 -17.96 -9.19 -33.06
CA ASP A 230 -17.11 -8.69 -34.14
C ASP A 230 -15.63 -8.98 -33.96
N THR A 231 -15.08 -9.53 -35.04
CA THR A 231 -13.68 -9.88 -35.30
C THR A 231 -13.16 -11.16 -34.64
N ARG A 232 -12.43 -11.96 -35.42
CA ARG A 232 -12.05 -13.35 -35.15
C ARG A 232 -11.04 -13.54 -34.00
N ASN A 233 -10.85 -12.54 -33.13
CA ASN A 233 -9.79 -12.41 -32.12
C ASN A 233 -10.21 -11.59 -30.87
N THR A 234 -11.48 -11.56 -30.46
CA THR A 234 -11.84 -10.91 -29.18
C THR A 234 -11.40 -11.78 -28.00
N SER A 235 -10.35 -11.37 -27.29
CA SER A 235 -10.00 -11.96 -25.99
C SER A 235 -11.04 -11.54 -24.95
N VAL A 236 -11.51 -12.50 -24.15
CA VAL A 236 -12.39 -12.24 -23.01
C VAL A 236 -11.51 -11.77 -21.86
N SER A 237 -11.87 -10.65 -21.23
CA SER A 237 -11.11 -10.04 -20.15
C SER A 237 -12.04 -9.61 -19.02
N PHE A 238 -11.48 -9.49 -17.82
CA PHE A 238 -12.19 -9.00 -16.66
C PHE A 238 -11.29 -8.14 -15.77
N LYS A 239 -11.90 -7.44 -14.84
CA LYS A 239 -11.23 -6.61 -13.85
C LYS A 239 -11.80 -6.93 -12.48
N VAL A 240 -10.94 -7.00 -11.47
CA VAL A 240 -11.33 -7.17 -10.08
C VAL A 240 -10.71 -6.08 -9.21
N GLU A 241 -11.45 -5.69 -8.16
CA GLU A 241 -10.91 -4.82 -7.12
C GLU A 241 -11.15 -5.45 -5.76
N GLY A 242 -10.11 -5.49 -4.92
CA GLY A 242 -10.14 -6.10 -3.60
C GLY A 242 -9.17 -5.45 -2.65
N VAL A 243 -9.33 -5.68 -1.34
CA VAL A 243 -8.40 -5.10 -0.36
C VAL A 243 -7.01 -5.69 -0.53
N VAL A 244 -6.00 -4.84 -0.40
CA VAL A 244 -4.59 -5.24 -0.49
C VAL A 244 -4.32 -6.39 0.48
N GLY A 245 -3.85 -7.50 -0.09
CA GLY A 245 -3.58 -8.74 0.63
C GLY A 245 -2.27 -9.39 0.22
N ASN A 246 -1.88 -10.42 0.98
CA ASN A 246 -0.70 -11.24 0.67
C ASN A 246 -1.08 -12.41 -0.25
N HIS A 247 -1.49 -12.09 -1.48
CA HIS A 247 -1.81 -13.06 -2.54
C HIS A 247 -0.51 -13.47 -3.24
N GLN A 248 0.09 -14.59 -2.84
CA GLN A 248 1.48 -14.88 -3.21
C GLN A 248 1.66 -15.09 -4.72
N LEU A 249 0.89 -16.02 -5.29
CA LEU A 249 1.00 -16.39 -6.71
C LEU A 249 0.48 -15.27 -7.61
N LEU A 250 -0.60 -14.60 -7.21
CA LEU A 250 -1.12 -13.44 -7.94
C LEU A 250 -0.13 -12.27 -7.96
N ASN A 251 0.53 -11.96 -6.83
CA ASN A 251 1.56 -10.92 -6.79
C ASN A 251 2.80 -11.31 -7.62
N GLU A 252 3.19 -12.60 -7.62
CA GLU A 252 4.25 -13.11 -8.50
C GLU A 252 3.89 -12.94 -9.99
N ALA A 253 2.63 -13.20 -10.36
CA ALA A 253 2.14 -13.01 -11.73
C ALA A 253 2.12 -11.53 -12.14
N ILE A 254 1.68 -10.62 -11.25
CA ILE A 254 1.70 -9.17 -11.46
C ILE A 254 3.14 -8.67 -11.70
N GLU A 255 4.08 -9.08 -10.84
CA GLU A 255 5.50 -8.72 -10.96
C GLU A 255 6.13 -9.27 -12.24
N THR A 256 5.77 -10.49 -12.63
CA THR A 256 6.24 -11.11 -13.88
C THR A 256 5.70 -10.35 -15.09
N ALA A 257 4.39 -10.03 -15.11
CA ALA A 257 3.75 -9.28 -16.18
C ALA A 257 4.43 -7.92 -16.42
N ARG A 258 4.77 -7.20 -15.34
CA ARG A 258 5.56 -5.96 -15.43
C ARG A 258 6.94 -6.20 -16.03
N LYS A 259 7.69 -7.19 -15.54
CA LYS A 259 9.06 -7.49 -15.99
C LYS A 259 9.15 -7.84 -17.48
N VAL A 260 8.11 -8.49 -18.01
CA VAL A 260 8.02 -8.86 -19.43
C VAL A 260 7.24 -7.85 -20.27
N SER A 261 6.76 -6.76 -19.67
CA SER A 261 6.04 -5.70 -20.37
C SER A 261 6.88 -5.13 -21.51
N GLY A 262 6.27 -5.03 -22.70
CA GLY A 262 6.95 -4.63 -23.94
C GLY A 262 7.71 -5.76 -24.67
N PHE A 263 7.86 -6.95 -24.07
CA PHE A 263 8.47 -8.12 -24.73
C PHE A 263 7.41 -9.05 -25.33
N LYS A 264 7.20 -8.97 -26.65
CA LYS A 264 6.19 -9.79 -27.36
C LYS A 264 6.32 -11.32 -27.17
N ASN A 265 7.52 -11.80 -26.86
CA ASN A 265 7.83 -13.23 -26.73
C ASN A 265 8.44 -13.59 -25.36
N GLY A 266 8.30 -12.71 -24.35
CA GLY A 266 8.79 -13.00 -22.99
C GLY A 266 7.94 -14.09 -22.31
N PRO A 267 8.52 -14.93 -21.44
CA PRO A 267 7.74 -15.87 -20.64
C PRO A 267 6.89 -15.09 -19.63
N ASN A 268 5.61 -14.87 -19.93
CA ASN A 268 4.64 -14.36 -18.95
C ASN A 268 4.07 -15.51 -18.11
N THR A 269 3.47 -15.20 -16.97
CA THR A 269 2.71 -16.18 -16.19
C THR A 269 1.32 -16.32 -16.79
N ASP A 270 1.06 -17.50 -17.36
CA ASP A 270 -0.25 -17.90 -17.85
C ASP A 270 -0.98 -18.65 -16.74
N PHE A 271 -2.30 -18.48 -16.64
CA PHE A 271 -3.13 -19.14 -15.64
C PHE A 271 -4.58 -19.28 -16.11
N GLU A 272 -5.34 -20.15 -15.45
CA GLU A 272 -6.79 -20.24 -15.64
C GLU A 272 -7.49 -19.47 -14.50
N ALA A 273 -8.68 -18.93 -14.76
CA ALA A 273 -9.45 -18.23 -13.74
C ALA A 273 -10.93 -18.65 -13.75
N LEU A 274 -11.40 -19.17 -12.63
CA LEU A 274 -12.81 -19.49 -12.40
C LEU A 274 -13.44 -18.42 -11.49
N VAL A 275 -14.37 -17.65 -12.04
CA VAL A 275 -15.14 -16.65 -11.30
C VAL A 275 -16.47 -17.26 -10.87
N GLN A 276 -16.75 -17.27 -9.57
CA GLN A 276 -17.99 -17.79 -8.99
C GLN A 276 -18.74 -16.70 -8.24
N PHE A 277 -20.02 -16.53 -8.56
CA PHE A 277 -20.95 -15.72 -7.78
C PHE A 277 -21.72 -16.64 -6.84
N VAL A 278 -21.58 -16.45 -5.54
CA VAL A 278 -22.03 -17.41 -4.51
C VAL A 278 -22.96 -16.70 -3.52
N SER A 279 -24.00 -17.39 -3.05
CA SER A 279 -24.86 -16.94 -1.93
C SER A 279 -25.06 -18.10 -0.96
N GLY A 280 -24.51 -17.97 0.26
CA GLY A 280 -24.34 -19.11 1.18
C GLY A 280 -23.49 -20.21 0.54
N ASP A 281 -23.99 -21.45 0.53
CA ASP A 281 -23.31 -22.59 -0.10
C ASP A 281 -23.68 -22.77 -1.59
N LYS A 282 -24.52 -21.89 -2.15
CA LYS A 282 -25.04 -22.03 -3.51
C LYS A 282 -24.24 -21.17 -4.49
N VAL A 283 -23.66 -21.82 -5.49
CA VAL A 283 -23.15 -21.12 -6.68
C VAL A 283 -24.33 -20.69 -7.54
N LEU A 284 -24.43 -19.38 -7.78
CA LEU A 284 -25.48 -18.75 -8.59
C LEU A 284 -25.08 -18.71 -10.07
N ARG A 285 -23.81 -18.48 -10.36
CA ARG A 285 -23.24 -18.39 -11.71
C ARG A 285 -21.73 -18.58 -11.67
N GLU A 286 -21.20 -19.14 -12.75
CA GLU A 286 -19.76 -19.32 -12.98
C GLU A 286 -19.36 -18.72 -14.33
N LEU A 287 -18.12 -18.24 -14.40
CA LEU A 287 -17.45 -17.83 -15.63
C LEU A 287 -16.05 -18.45 -15.62
N ASP A 288 -15.75 -19.27 -16.62
CA ASP A 288 -14.47 -19.95 -16.81
C ASP A 288 -13.65 -19.18 -17.85
N PHE A 289 -12.48 -18.70 -17.46
CA PHE A 289 -11.54 -17.97 -18.29
C PHE A 289 -10.25 -18.77 -18.44
N ARG A 290 -9.74 -18.83 -19.68
CA ARG A 290 -8.59 -19.64 -20.06
C ARG A 290 -7.49 -18.82 -20.68
N ASP A 291 -6.25 -19.29 -20.56
CA ASP A 291 -5.06 -18.62 -21.08
C ASP A 291 -4.95 -17.17 -20.58
N CYS A 292 -5.29 -16.94 -19.30
CA CYS A 292 -5.32 -15.62 -18.69
C CYS A 292 -3.92 -15.08 -18.43
N ARG A 293 -3.78 -13.74 -18.46
CA ARG A 293 -2.56 -13.01 -18.12
C ARG A 293 -2.93 -11.73 -17.40
N ILE A 294 -2.09 -11.27 -16.47
CA ILE A 294 -2.26 -9.93 -15.92
C ILE A 294 -1.92 -8.89 -17.00
N ASP A 295 -2.85 -7.98 -17.28
CA ASP A 295 -2.66 -6.91 -18.27
C ASP A 295 -2.42 -5.52 -17.64
N SER A 296 -2.89 -5.33 -16.41
CA SER A 296 -2.87 -4.07 -15.68
C SER A 296 -2.91 -4.31 -14.19
N TYR A 297 -2.26 -3.43 -13.44
CA TYR A 297 -2.29 -3.44 -11.99
C TYR A 297 -2.08 -2.04 -11.42
N LYS A 298 -2.94 -1.64 -10.51
CA LYS A 298 -2.81 -0.42 -9.72
C LYS A 298 -3.13 -0.68 -8.26
N LEU A 299 -2.49 0.08 -7.40
CA LEU A 299 -2.83 0.16 -5.99
C LEU A 299 -3.30 1.58 -5.68
N THR A 300 -4.52 1.71 -5.17
CA THR A 300 -5.10 3.02 -4.81
C THR A 300 -5.82 2.97 -3.46
N THR A 301 -6.07 4.13 -2.87
CA THR A 301 -6.94 4.27 -1.71
C THR A 301 -8.30 4.82 -2.13
N LEU A 302 -9.38 4.14 -1.77
CA LEU A 302 -10.72 4.73 -1.81
C LEU A 302 -11.06 5.33 -0.44
N PHE A 303 -11.64 6.51 -0.45
CA PHE A 303 -12.11 7.23 0.74
C PHE A 303 -13.12 8.30 0.31
N ASP A 304 -13.92 8.77 1.26
CA ASP A 304 -14.89 9.84 1.01
C ASP A 304 -14.35 11.18 1.52
N LYS A 305 -13.74 11.95 0.61
CA LYS A 305 -13.21 13.32 0.81
C LYS A 305 -12.64 13.55 2.23
N GLU A 306 -13.15 14.54 2.97
CA GLU A 306 -12.76 14.85 4.34
C GLU A 306 -13.36 13.89 5.37
N GLU A 307 -14.43 13.15 5.02
CA GLU A 307 -15.07 12.20 5.94
C GLU A 307 -14.12 11.09 6.38
N GLY A 308 -13.17 10.70 5.50
CA GLY A 308 -12.12 9.75 5.84
C GLY A 308 -11.21 10.30 6.94
N PHE A 309 -10.88 11.59 6.88
CA PHE A 309 -9.98 12.26 7.81
C PHE A 309 -10.66 12.67 9.12
N THR A 310 -11.95 13.03 9.07
CA THR A 310 -12.76 13.40 10.25
C THR A 310 -13.29 12.16 11.00
N GLY A 311 -13.18 10.97 10.40
CA GLY A 311 -13.53 9.69 11.01
C GLY A 311 -15.01 9.30 10.88
N LYS A 312 -15.81 10.03 10.09
CA LYS A 312 -17.17 9.60 9.70
C LYS A 312 -17.12 8.39 8.77
N SER A 313 -16.19 8.39 7.82
CA SER A 313 -15.87 7.25 6.98
C SER A 313 -14.46 6.73 7.31
N GLY A 314 -13.78 6.12 6.35
CA GLY A 314 -12.44 5.58 6.50
C GLY A 314 -11.77 5.42 5.14
N PHE A 315 -10.65 4.72 5.14
CA PHE A 315 -9.83 4.46 3.98
C PHE A 315 -9.81 2.96 3.67
N VAL A 316 -9.78 2.61 2.39
CA VAL A 316 -9.51 1.24 1.96
C VAL A 316 -8.43 1.25 0.89
N HIS A 317 -7.35 0.51 1.13
CA HIS A 317 -6.33 0.28 0.12
C HIS A 317 -6.77 -0.89 -0.75
N ILE A 318 -6.87 -0.67 -2.05
CA ILE A 318 -7.35 -1.66 -3.00
C ILE A 318 -6.27 -2.03 -4.01
N ASP A 319 -6.18 -3.33 -4.26
CA ASP A 319 -5.59 -3.88 -5.47
C ASP A 319 -6.65 -3.78 -6.57
N ASP A 320 -6.30 -3.11 -7.67
CA ASP A 320 -7.07 -3.01 -8.90
C ASP A 320 -6.29 -3.81 -9.96
N ILE A 321 -6.88 -4.92 -10.42
CA ILE A 321 -6.21 -5.90 -11.28
C ILE A 321 -7.04 -6.14 -12.53
N GLY A 322 -6.43 -6.00 -13.71
CA GLY A 322 -6.99 -6.45 -14.97
C GLY A 322 -6.35 -7.75 -15.45
N VAL A 323 -7.21 -8.60 -16.03
CA VAL A 323 -6.91 -9.95 -16.52
C VAL A 323 -7.52 -10.15 -17.91
#